data_AF-A0A945GQ43-F1
#
_entry.id   AF-A0A945GQ43-F1
#
_cell.length_a   1.000
_cell.length_b   1.000
_cell.length_c   1.000
_cell.angle_alpha   90.00
_cell.angle_beta   90.00
_cell.angle_gamma   90.00
#
_symmetry.space_group_name_H-M   'P 1'
#
loop_
_entity.id
_entity.type
_entity.pdbx_description
1 polymer ?
#
loop_
_entity_poly.entity_id
_entity_poly.type
_entity_poly.pdbx_seq_one_letter_code
_entity_poly.pdbx_strand_id
1 'polypeptide(L)'
;MLTASAPRSLRAAFYQQLHCAYRLHQFDNWMVWAGNHSIQIDGIHYEAKLARAYVGPSRSAARARVRAELFIADVDPALVRSGDVDARLWTDVNARGFVDVDGIYHDDPGQYLPMHLVCDPGGQPELADNNLIFESDEFSIDTTGVFSYTVEFSADNHVESGRKEWISLNDMADNKNGIIVVSPEWVRDCPVVAEICARKVGASVVNGSFRSGRLRDVTAMLEQIPADVIYLLPFFRPGFLDLHTGEDVRKGRLGSVYAVRDFYQIDPDLISPPEETDLAELARQQLLDEADLEAGGLECIADLVRLSTTELSRR
;
A
#
# COMPACT_ATOMS: atom_id res chain seq x y z
N MET A 1 -32.33 -40.10 32.57
CA MET A 1 -33.27 -39.37 31.69
C MET A 1 -32.68 -37.99 31.44
N LEU A 2 -31.91 -37.85 30.36
CA LEU A 2 -31.47 -36.56 29.85
C LEU A 2 -32.50 -36.16 28.80
N THR A 3 -33.28 -35.12 29.08
CA THR A 3 -34.23 -34.57 28.13
C THR A 3 -33.45 -33.95 26.98
N ALA A 4 -33.54 -34.54 25.80
CA ALA A 4 -33.06 -33.96 24.56
C ALA A 4 -33.71 -32.58 24.40
N SER A 5 -32.91 -31.52 24.41
CA SER A 5 -33.35 -30.20 23.99
C SER A 5 -33.78 -30.28 22.53
N ALA A 6 -34.91 -29.64 22.19
CA ALA A 6 -35.36 -29.51 20.81
C ALA A 6 -34.20 -29.05 19.89
N PRO A 7 -34.15 -29.51 18.62
CA PRO A 7 -33.08 -29.11 17.72
C PRO A 7 -33.10 -27.59 17.57
N ARG A 8 -32.06 -26.92 18.07
CA ARG A 8 -31.78 -25.52 17.72
C ARG A 8 -31.63 -25.48 16.20
N SER A 9 -32.24 -24.49 15.54
CA SER A 9 -31.91 -24.23 14.14
C SER A 9 -30.39 -24.00 14.02
N LEU A 10 -29.78 -24.36 12.89
CA LEU A 10 -28.34 -24.18 12.68
C LEU A 10 -27.91 -22.73 12.96
N ARG A 11 -28.70 -21.76 12.47
CA ARG A 11 -28.51 -20.33 12.81
C ARG A 11 -28.50 -20.05 14.32
N ALA A 12 -29.37 -20.68 15.12
CA ALA A 12 -29.37 -20.50 16.57
C ALA A 12 -28.11 -21.12 17.23
N ALA A 13 -27.56 -22.19 16.67
CA ALA A 13 -26.27 -22.74 17.11
C ALA A 13 -25.12 -21.76 16.78
N PHE A 14 -25.06 -21.23 15.55
CA PHE A 14 -24.10 -20.19 15.19
C PHE A 14 -24.23 -18.95 16.08
N TYR A 15 -25.45 -18.45 16.30
CA TYR A 15 -25.70 -17.28 17.14
C TYR A 15 -25.21 -17.50 18.58
N GLN A 16 -25.52 -18.66 19.16
CA GLN A 16 -25.03 -19.00 20.49
C GLN A 16 -23.51 -18.97 20.57
N GLN A 17 -22.82 -19.54 19.57
CA GLN A 17 -21.38 -19.68 19.57
C GLN A 17 -20.66 -18.36 19.24
N LEU A 18 -21.12 -17.62 18.23
CA LEU A 18 -20.51 -16.36 17.82
C LEU A 18 -20.80 -15.23 18.82
N HIS A 19 -22.05 -15.05 19.24
CA HIS A 19 -22.48 -13.81 19.89
C HIS A 19 -22.73 -13.94 21.40
N CYS A 20 -22.99 -15.15 21.92
CA CYS A 20 -23.39 -15.33 23.32
C CYS A 20 -22.35 -16.04 24.20
N ALA A 21 -21.64 -17.03 23.66
CA ALA A 21 -20.78 -17.92 24.45
C ALA A 21 -19.44 -17.26 24.84
N TYR A 22 -18.91 -16.38 23.98
CA TYR A 22 -17.58 -15.82 24.14
C TYR A 22 -17.60 -14.28 24.14
N ARG A 23 -16.56 -13.70 24.72
CA ARG A 23 -16.25 -12.27 24.57
C ARG A 23 -15.22 -12.11 23.45
N LEU A 24 -15.16 -10.92 22.86
CA LEU A 24 -14.13 -10.56 21.88
C LEU A 24 -12.74 -10.88 22.44
N HIS A 25 -11.90 -11.48 21.60
CA HIS A 25 -10.55 -11.98 21.87
C HIS A 25 -10.45 -13.09 22.94
N GLN A 26 -11.56 -13.75 23.28
CA GLN A 26 -11.62 -14.82 24.28
C GLN A 26 -12.34 -16.08 23.77
N PHE A 27 -12.33 -16.30 22.46
CA PHE A 27 -12.88 -17.53 21.88
C PHE A 27 -11.97 -18.72 22.19
N ASP A 28 -12.58 -19.88 22.39
CA ASP A 28 -11.87 -21.15 22.47
C ASP A 28 -11.72 -21.72 21.05
N ASN A 29 -10.49 -21.75 20.54
CA ASN A 29 -10.18 -22.23 19.19
C ASN A 29 -10.54 -23.71 18.96
N TRP A 30 -10.79 -24.50 20.01
CA TRP A 30 -11.33 -25.86 19.89
C TRP A 30 -12.83 -25.89 19.60
N MET A 31 -13.54 -24.81 19.88
CA MET A 31 -14.98 -24.69 19.73
C MET A 31 -15.38 -23.79 18.56
N VAL A 32 -14.67 -22.67 18.39
CA VAL A 32 -14.89 -21.70 17.31
C VAL A 32 -13.54 -21.23 16.81
N TRP A 33 -13.30 -21.34 15.51
CA TRP A 33 -12.10 -20.81 14.89
C TRP A 33 -12.45 -20.19 13.55
N ALA A 34 -11.77 -19.10 13.19
CA ALA A 34 -11.90 -18.50 11.87
C ALA A 34 -10.55 -17.93 11.44
N GLY A 35 -10.30 -17.92 10.14
CA GLY A 35 -9.04 -17.45 9.59
C GLY A 35 -9.14 -17.03 8.14
N ASN A 36 -8.16 -16.25 7.69
CA ASN A 36 -8.03 -15.93 6.28
C ASN A 36 -7.52 -17.18 5.52
N HIS A 37 -8.22 -17.60 4.46
CA HIS A 37 -7.84 -18.77 3.66
C HIS A 37 -6.87 -18.36 2.55
N SER A 38 -7.33 -17.56 1.59
CA SER A 38 -6.55 -17.15 0.42
C SER A 38 -7.10 -15.87 -0.20
N ILE A 39 -6.30 -15.26 -1.06
CA ILE A 39 -6.77 -14.23 -1.98
C ILE A 39 -6.38 -14.62 -3.40
N GLN A 40 -7.32 -14.51 -4.33
CA GLN A 40 -7.06 -14.63 -5.76
C GLN A 40 -6.99 -13.23 -6.36
N ILE A 41 -5.94 -12.93 -7.12
CA ILE A 41 -5.81 -11.68 -7.89
C ILE A 41 -5.46 -12.01 -9.33
N ASP A 42 -6.30 -11.59 -10.27
CA ASP A 42 -6.17 -11.87 -11.71
C ASP A 42 -5.90 -13.35 -12.03
N GLY A 43 -6.60 -14.24 -11.32
CA GLY A 43 -6.47 -15.69 -11.46
C GLY A 43 -5.30 -16.32 -10.68
N ILE A 44 -4.39 -15.53 -10.11
CA ILE A 44 -3.27 -16.03 -9.31
C ILE A 44 -3.70 -16.15 -7.85
N HIS A 45 -3.48 -17.32 -7.24
CA HIS A 45 -3.78 -17.56 -5.83
C HIS A 45 -2.58 -17.23 -4.95
N TYR A 46 -2.84 -16.49 -3.87
CA TYR A 46 -1.88 -16.14 -2.84
C TYR A 46 -2.36 -16.64 -1.47
N GLU A 47 -1.41 -16.96 -0.60
CA GLU A 47 -1.70 -17.08 0.84
C GLU A 47 -2.23 -15.74 1.38
N ALA A 48 -3.18 -15.79 2.31
CA ALA A 48 -3.92 -14.60 2.73
C ALA A 48 -3.15 -13.62 3.64
N LYS A 49 -1.81 -13.76 3.77
CA LYS A 49 -0.97 -12.85 4.56
C LYS A 49 -0.51 -11.64 3.75
N LEU A 50 -0.04 -11.90 2.52
CA LEU A 50 0.52 -10.87 1.64
C LEU A 50 0.30 -11.29 0.19
N ALA A 51 -0.39 -10.44 -0.56
CA ALA A 51 -0.56 -10.58 -1.99
C ALA A 51 0.04 -9.38 -2.72
N ARG A 52 0.39 -9.58 -4.00
CA ARG A 52 0.94 -8.53 -4.85
C ARG A 52 0.10 -8.39 -6.11
N ALA A 53 -0.18 -7.14 -6.47
CA ALA A 53 -0.79 -6.78 -7.73
C ALA A 53 0.04 -5.70 -8.44
N TYR A 54 -0.23 -5.53 -9.73
CA TYR A 54 0.43 -4.55 -10.58
C TYR A 54 -0.62 -3.84 -11.41
N VAL A 55 -0.60 -2.52 -11.42
CA VAL A 55 -1.50 -1.67 -12.22
C VAL A 55 -0.70 -0.62 -12.98
N GLY A 56 -1.17 -0.28 -14.18
CA GLY A 56 -0.48 0.60 -15.11
C GLY A 56 -1.26 0.79 -16.42
N PRO A 57 -0.65 1.43 -17.44
CA PRO A 57 -1.34 1.73 -18.70
C PRO A 57 -1.87 0.49 -19.44
N SER A 58 -1.17 -0.66 -19.39
CA SER A 58 -1.64 -1.90 -20.02
C SER A 58 -2.57 -2.72 -19.12
N ARG A 59 -2.60 -2.42 -17.81
CA ARG A 59 -3.51 -3.03 -16.85
C ARG A 59 -4.06 -1.99 -15.90
N SER A 60 -5.16 -1.36 -16.30
CA SER A 60 -5.78 -0.27 -15.54
C SER A 60 -6.35 -0.70 -14.19
N ALA A 61 -6.65 -2.00 -14.02
CA ALA A 61 -7.11 -2.56 -12.76
C ALA A 61 -6.75 -4.04 -12.63
N ALA A 62 -6.56 -4.49 -11.39
CA ALA A 62 -6.53 -5.89 -10.99
C ALA A 62 -7.88 -6.31 -10.39
N ARG A 63 -8.29 -7.57 -10.59
CA ARG A 63 -9.53 -8.14 -10.03
C ARG A 63 -9.19 -9.11 -8.91
N ALA A 64 -9.83 -8.96 -7.76
CA ALA A 64 -9.52 -9.75 -6.58
C ALA A 64 -10.77 -10.37 -5.93
N ARG A 65 -10.57 -11.54 -5.30
CA ARG A 65 -11.53 -12.26 -4.47
C ARG A 65 -10.84 -12.78 -3.22
N VAL A 66 -11.45 -12.60 -2.06
CA VAL A 66 -10.91 -13.10 -0.78
C VAL A 66 -11.72 -14.29 -0.32
N ARG A 67 -11.03 -15.30 0.21
CA ARG A 67 -11.63 -16.45 0.90
C ARG A 67 -11.25 -16.45 2.37
N ALA A 68 -12.21 -16.81 3.22
CA ALA A 68 -12.02 -17.03 4.64
C ALA A 68 -12.70 -18.31 5.09
N GLU A 69 -12.25 -18.84 6.23
CA GLU A 69 -12.75 -20.06 6.83
C GLU A 69 -13.48 -19.76 8.14
N LEU A 70 -14.52 -20.55 8.42
CA LEU A 70 -15.19 -20.58 9.72
C LEU A 70 -15.43 -22.03 10.17
N PHE A 71 -14.98 -22.32 11.38
CA PHE A 71 -15.18 -23.57 12.09
C PHE A 71 -16.02 -23.32 13.35
N ILE A 72 -17.04 -24.17 13.56
CA ILE A 72 -17.79 -24.25 14.81
C ILE A 72 -18.01 -25.73 15.14
N ALA A 73 -17.49 -26.18 16.29
CA ALA A 73 -17.49 -27.59 16.67
C ALA A 73 -18.90 -28.19 16.85
N ASP A 74 -19.85 -27.40 17.33
CA ASP A 74 -21.23 -27.83 17.60
C ASP A 74 -22.13 -27.84 16.34
N VAL A 75 -21.57 -27.56 15.16
CA VAL A 75 -22.30 -27.50 13.89
C VAL A 75 -21.74 -28.54 12.93
N ASP A 76 -22.61 -29.36 12.35
CA ASP A 76 -22.25 -30.20 11.21
C ASP A 76 -22.14 -29.31 9.96
N PRO A 77 -20.93 -29.10 9.39
CA PRO A 77 -20.73 -28.19 8.28
C PRO A 77 -21.48 -28.63 7.01
N ALA A 78 -21.76 -29.93 6.83
CA ALA A 78 -22.49 -30.43 5.67
C ALA A 78 -23.97 -30.00 5.65
N LEU A 79 -24.53 -29.65 6.82
CA LEU A 79 -25.92 -29.22 6.95
C LEU A 79 -26.10 -27.72 6.73
N VAL A 80 -25.01 -26.94 6.73
CA VAL A 80 -25.04 -25.47 6.64
C VAL A 80 -25.49 -25.02 5.25
N ARG A 81 -26.30 -23.97 5.21
CA ARG A 81 -26.79 -23.35 3.98
C ARG A 81 -26.54 -21.85 3.98
N SER A 82 -26.61 -21.25 2.79
CA SER A 82 -26.56 -19.79 2.64
C SER A 82 -27.63 -19.15 3.52
N GLY A 83 -27.21 -18.18 4.35
CA GLY A 83 -28.09 -17.50 5.29
C GLY A 83 -28.21 -18.17 6.66
N ASP A 84 -27.53 -19.27 6.96
CA ASP A 84 -27.37 -19.74 8.36
C ASP A 84 -26.35 -18.87 9.12
N VAL A 85 -25.34 -18.41 8.40
CA VAL A 85 -24.34 -17.44 8.85
C VAL A 85 -24.05 -16.52 7.67
N ASP A 86 -23.91 -15.24 7.97
CA ASP A 86 -23.60 -14.20 7.00
C ASP A 86 -22.14 -13.79 7.16
N ALA A 87 -21.48 -13.47 6.05
CA ALA A 87 -20.09 -13.03 6.02
C ALA A 87 -19.97 -11.76 5.17
N ARG A 88 -19.01 -10.90 5.52
CA ARG A 88 -18.64 -9.73 4.72
C ARG A 88 -17.15 -9.47 4.79
N LEU A 89 -16.62 -8.93 3.70
CA LEU A 89 -15.24 -8.48 3.59
C LEU A 89 -15.22 -6.97 3.85
N TRP A 90 -14.42 -6.50 4.79
CA TRP A 90 -14.00 -5.11 4.86
C TRP A 90 -12.69 -4.94 4.09
N THR A 91 -12.55 -3.85 3.33
CA THR A 91 -11.28 -3.47 2.70
C THR A 91 -11.16 -1.97 2.49
N ASP A 92 -9.93 -1.46 2.58
CA ASP A 92 -9.56 -0.07 2.24
C ASP A 92 -9.05 0.07 0.80
N VAL A 93 -9.29 -0.94 -0.06
CA VAL A 93 -8.86 -0.90 -1.47
C VAL A 93 -9.41 0.34 -2.18
N ASN A 94 -8.50 1.08 -2.81
CA ASN A 94 -8.72 2.38 -3.47
C ASN A 94 -9.29 3.48 -2.57
N ALA A 95 -9.40 3.23 -1.26
CA ALA A 95 -9.81 4.22 -0.29
C ALA A 95 -8.73 5.31 -0.24
N ARG A 96 -9.16 6.55 -0.47
CA ARG A 96 -8.29 7.73 -0.40
C ARG A 96 -8.90 8.64 0.63
N GLY A 97 -8.23 8.78 1.77
CA GLY A 97 -8.60 9.81 2.72
C GLY A 97 -8.62 11.18 2.05
N PHE A 98 -9.31 12.13 2.67
CA PHE A 98 -9.48 13.47 2.12
C PHE A 98 -9.03 14.51 3.12
N VAL A 99 -8.57 15.65 2.61
CA VAL A 99 -8.27 16.82 3.44
C VAL A 99 -9.49 17.73 3.40
N ASP A 100 -10.01 18.11 4.56
CA ASP A 100 -11.14 19.02 4.64
C ASP A 100 -10.73 20.49 4.40
N VAL A 101 -11.70 21.40 4.49
CA VAL A 101 -11.50 22.84 4.29
C VAL A 101 -10.56 23.48 5.31
N ASP A 102 -10.36 22.83 6.46
CA ASP A 102 -9.49 23.29 7.55
C ASP A 102 -8.08 22.69 7.46
N GLY A 103 -7.81 21.88 6.41
CA GLY A 103 -6.51 21.24 6.22
C GLY A 103 -6.32 19.96 7.04
N ILE A 104 -7.40 19.42 7.64
CA ILE A 104 -7.34 18.20 8.44
C ILE A 104 -7.55 16.99 7.52
N TYR A 105 -6.64 16.04 7.59
CA TYR A 105 -6.76 14.77 6.87
C TYR A 105 -7.70 13.81 7.60
N HIS A 106 -8.65 13.24 6.86
CA HIS A 106 -9.62 12.24 7.32
C HIS A 106 -9.38 10.93 6.58
N ASP A 107 -9.23 9.84 7.33
CA ASP A 107 -9.17 8.51 6.75
C ASP A 107 -10.50 8.12 6.10
N ASP A 108 -10.42 7.44 4.96
CA ASP A 108 -11.58 6.82 4.34
C ASP A 108 -11.92 5.54 5.14
N PRO A 109 -13.19 5.34 5.55
CA PRO A 109 -13.60 4.18 6.36
C PRO A 109 -13.48 2.84 5.62
N GLY A 110 -13.13 2.85 4.33
CA GLY A 110 -13.11 1.68 3.48
C GLY A 110 -14.53 1.25 3.09
N GLN A 111 -14.64 0.03 2.58
CA GLN A 111 -15.90 -0.50 2.07
C GLN A 111 -16.14 -1.93 2.56
N TYR A 112 -17.41 -2.31 2.60
CA TYR A 112 -17.84 -3.68 2.88
C TYR A 112 -18.40 -4.33 1.62
N LEU A 113 -17.92 -5.53 1.33
CA LEU A 113 -18.36 -6.36 0.22
C LEU A 113 -19.05 -7.62 0.76
N PRO A 114 -20.14 -8.08 0.14
CA PRO A 114 -20.76 -9.36 0.49
C PRO A 114 -19.75 -10.51 0.36
N MET A 115 -19.91 -11.51 1.24
CA MET A 115 -19.27 -12.80 1.07
C MET A 115 -20.33 -13.91 1.11
N HIS A 116 -20.06 -14.98 0.36
CA HIS A 116 -20.98 -16.07 0.13
C HIS A 116 -20.35 -17.39 0.55
N LEU A 117 -21.15 -18.25 1.19
CA LEU A 117 -20.76 -19.64 1.43
C LEU A 117 -20.48 -20.31 0.08
N VAL A 118 -19.28 -20.87 -0.07
CA VAL A 118 -18.89 -21.59 -1.27
C VAL A 118 -19.56 -22.95 -1.24
N CYS A 119 -20.27 -23.28 -2.31
CA CYS A 119 -20.97 -24.56 -2.46
C CYS A 119 -20.57 -25.22 -3.78
N ASP A 120 -20.59 -26.55 -3.77
CA ASP A 120 -20.41 -27.38 -4.94
C ASP A 120 -21.61 -27.24 -5.91
N PRO A 121 -21.55 -27.82 -7.13
CA PRO A 121 -22.67 -27.78 -8.08
C PRO A 121 -23.97 -28.45 -7.57
N GLY A 122 -23.89 -29.29 -6.54
CA GLY A 122 -25.03 -29.92 -5.87
C GLY A 122 -25.62 -29.07 -4.74
N GLY A 123 -25.05 -27.89 -4.46
CA GLY A 123 -25.45 -26.99 -3.39
C GLY A 123 -24.99 -27.42 -2.00
N GLN A 124 -24.07 -28.37 -1.88
CA GLN A 124 -23.42 -28.70 -0.61
C GLN A 124 -22.25 -27.74 -0.35
N PRO A 125 -22.00 -27.34 0.91
CA PRO A 125 -20.85 -26.50 1.23
C PRO A 125 -19.54 -27.17 0.84
N GLU A 126 -18.66 -26.42 0.17
CA GLU A 126 -17.27 -26.80 0.00
C GLU A 126 -16.51 -26.53 1.30
N LEU A 127 -15.74 -27.53 1.74
CA LEU A 127 -15.03 -27.47 3.03
C LEU A 127 -13.52 -27.47 2.80
N ALA A 128 -12.80 -26.66 3.58
CA ALA A 128 -11.38 -26.90 3.85
C ALA A 128 -11.29 -27.75 5.12
N ASP A 129 -11.03 -29.05 4.94
CA ASP A 129 -11.19 -30.06 5.98
C ASP A 129 -12.61 -30.04 6.58
N ASN A 130 -12.80 -29.47 7.77
CA ASN A 130 -14.10 -29.32 8.44
C ASN A 130 -14.59 -27.87 8.51
N ASN A 131 -13.93 -26.95 7.81
CA ASN A 131 -14.20 -25.53 7.90
C ASN A 131 -15.04 -25.08 6.71
N LEU A 132 -16.04 -24.25 6.97
CA LEU A 132 -16.85 -23.61 5.94
C LEU A 132 -16.03 -22.55 5.23
N ILE A 133 -16.09 -22.52 3.90
CA ILE A 133 -15.41 -21.51 3.08
C ILE A 133 -16.38 -20.42 2.64
N PHE A 134 -15.99 -19.18 2.84
CA PHE A 134 -16.71 -18.00 2.34
C PHE A 134 -15.85 -17.25 1.33
N GLU A 135 -16.42 -16.85 0.20
CA GLU A 135 -15.76 -16.07 -0.84
C GLU A 135 -16.44 -14.71 -1.01
N SER A 136 -15.66 -13.64 -1.15
CA SER A 136 -16.18 -12.31 -1.45
C SER A 136 -16.67 -12.18 -2.89
N ASP A 137 -17.58 -11.24 -3.09
CA ASP A 137 -17.75 -10.65 -4.42
C ASP A 137 -16.40 -10.14 -4.96
N GLU A 138 -16.29 -10.14 -6.28
CA GLU A 138 -15.10 -9.64 -6.95
C GLU A 138 -15.00 -8.12 -6.84
N PHE A 139 -13.83 -7.62 -6.46
CA PHE A 139 -13.54 -6.19 -6.38
C PHE A 139 -12.37 -5.79 -7.26
N SER A 140 -12.38 -4.51 -7.65
CA SER A 140 -11.39 -3.91 -8.55
C SER A 140 -10.37 -3.12 -7.76
N ILE A 141 -9.09 -3.25 -8.12
CA ILE A 141 -7.99 -2.48 -7.55
C ILE A 141 -7.34 -1.70 -8.69
N ASP A 142 -7.48 -0.38 -8.71
CA ASP A 142 -7.02 0.48 -9.82
C ASP A 142 -6.01 1.54 -9.38
N THR A 143 -5.58 1.49 -8.12
CA THR A 143 -4.59 2.41 -7.55
C THR A 143 -3.41 1.67 -6.96
N THR A 144 -2.21 2.26 -7.08
CA THR A 144 -1.01 1.77 -6.40
C THR A 144 -1.05 2.13 -4.93
N GLY A 145 -0.55 1.24 -4.07
CA GLY A 145 -0.58 1.45 -2.62
C GLY A 145 -0.38 0.16 -1.85
N VAL A 146 -0.63 0.24 -0.54
CA VAL A 146 -0.71 -0.92 0.35
C VAL A 146 -2.09 -0.89 0.97
N PHE A 147 -2.86 -1.96 0.72
CA PHE A 147 -4.24 -2.09 1.16
C PHE A 147 -4.38 -3.24 2.15
N SER A 148 -5.36 -3.12 3.02
CA SER A 148 -5.75 -4.11 4.02
C SER A 148 -7.14 -4.66 3.73
N TYR A 149 -7.37 -5.88 4.20
CA TYR A 149 -8.70 -6.43 4.29
C TYR A 149 -8.86 -7.33 5.53
N THR A 150 -10.09 -7.45 6.00
CA THR A 150 -10.47 -8.42 7.04
C THR A 150 -11.89 -8.91 6.79
N VAL A 151 -12.22 -10.09 7.33
CA VAL A 151 -13.54 -10.70 7.17
C VAL A 151 -14.27 -10.63 8.50
N GLU A 152 -15.59 -10.43 8.42
CA GLU A 152 -16.48 -10.44 9.56
C GLU A 152 -17.63 -11.42 9.34
N PHE A 153 -18.04 -12.07 10.42
CA PHE A 153 -19.16 -13.01 10.44
C PHE A 153 -20.28 -12.53 11.35
N SER A 154 -21.49 -12.99 11.04
CA SER A 154 -22.67 -12.73 11.85
C SER A 154 -23.72 -13.82 11.66
N ALA A 155 -24.25 -14.35 12.76
CA ALA A 155 -25.45 -15.19 12.76
C ALA A 155 -26.69 -14.48 13.31
N ASP A 156 -26.59 -13.16 13.48
CA ASP A 156 -27.60 -12.33 14.11
C ASP A 156 -28.83 -12.23 13.20
N ASN A 157 -30.02 -12.60 13.68
CA ASN A 157 -31.24 -12.46 12.89
C ASN A 157 -31.75 -11.04 13.13
N HIS A 158 -31.73 -10.19 12.10
CA HIS A 158 -31.90 -8.72 12.14
C HIS A 158 -33.22 -8.20 12.77
N VAL A 159 -34.05 -9.10 13.31
CA VAL A 159 -35.45 -8.92 13.70
C VAL A 159 -35.62 -8.38 15.13
N GLU A 160 -34.63 -8.55 16.03
CA GLU A 160 -34.83 -8.24 17.46
C GLU A 160 -34.02 -7.05 18.02
N SER A 161 -32.92 -6.64 17.38
CA SER A 161 -31.98 -5.61 17.89
C SER A 161 -31.92 -4.31 17.08
N GLY A 162 -32.52 -4.28 15.89
CA GLY A 162 -32.44 -3.15 14.95
C GLY A 162 -31.07 -2.95 14.27
N ARG A 163 -30.02 -3.67 14.70
CA ARG A 163 -28.65 -3.65 14.17
C ARG A 163 -28.10 -5.07 14.14
N LYS A 164 -27.50 -5.46 13.02
CA LYS A 164 -26.73 -6.69 12.92
C LYS A 164 -25.36 -6.53 13.58
N GLU A 165 -25.05 -7.38 14.56
CA GLU A 165 -23.74 -7.46 15.18
C GLU A 165 -22.80 -8.30 14.32
N TRP A 166 -21.57 -7.82 14.13
CA TRP A 166 -20.53 -8.45 13.32
C TRP A 166 -19.31 -8.69 14.18
N ILE A 167 -18.65 -9.82 13.98
CA ILE A 167 -17.44 -10.20 14.70
C ILE A 167 -16.35 -10.39 13.66
N SER A 168 -15.25 -9.66 13.80
CA SER A 168 -14.13 -9.77 12.86
C SER A 168 -13.30 -11.02 13.15
N LEU A 169 -12.56 -11.48 12.14
CA LEU A 169 -11.55 -12.52 12.31
C LEU A 169 -10.56 -12.21 13.45
N ASN A 170 -10.20 -10.93 13.61
CA ASN A 170 -9.24 -10.47 14.61
C ASN A 170 -9.83 -10.48 16.04
N ASP A 171 -11.17 -10.46 16.14
CA ASP A 171 -11.87 -10.60 17.42
C ASP A 171 -12.02 -12.07 17.83
N MET A 172 -12.00 -13.00 16.88
CA MET A 172 -12.11 -14.43 17.18
C MET A 172 -10.77 -15.05 17.56
N ALA A 173 -9.70 -14.68 16.88
CA ALA A 173 -8.35 -15.18 17.15
C ALA A 173 -7.30 -14.10 16.87
N ASP A 174 -6.02 -14.36 17.16
CA ASP A 174 -4.88 -13.49 16.82
C ASP A 174 -4.59 -13.50 15.31
N ASN A 175 -5.61 -13.17 14.52
CA ASN A 175 -5.54 -12.97 13.10
C ASN A 175 -5.00 -11.57 12.80
N LYS A 176 -4.25 -11.48 11.70
CA LYS A 176 -3.86 -10.20 11.10
C LYS A 176 -4.72 -9.97 9.87
N ASN A 177 -4.95 -8.69 9.57
CA ASN A 177 -5.49 -8.30 8.28
C ASN A 177 -4.63 -8.87 7.14
N GLY A 178 -5.28 -9.28 6.06
CA GLY A 178 -4.57 -9.59 4.83
C GLY A 178 -4.10 -8.30 4.16
N ILE A 179 -2.91 -8.34 3.58
CA ILE A 179 -2.28 -7.17 2.94
C ILE A 179 -2.15 -7.37 1.43
N ILE A 180 -2.51 -6.35 0.66
CA ILE A 180 -2.34 -6.31 -0.80
C ILE A 180 -1.38 -5.16 -1.13
N VAL A 181 -0.21 -5.49 -1.69
CA VAL A 181 0.74 -4.50 -2.18
C VAL A 181 0.54 -4.33 -3.67
N VAL A 182 0.17 -3.13 -4.10
CA VAL A 182 -0.10 -2.80 -5.50
C VAL A 182 0.99 -1.86 -5.99
N SER A 183 1.85 -2.39 -6.85
CA SER A 183 2.96 -1.63 -7.45
C SER A 183 2.58 -1.11 -8.83
N PRO A 184 3.24 -0.04 -9.31
CA PRO A 184 3.21 0.30 -10.73
C PRO A 184 3.64 -0.89 -11.59
N GLU A 185 3.04 -1.05 -12.76
CA GLU A 185 3.28 -2.18 -13.67
C GLU A 185 4.75 -2.34 -14.06
N TRP A 186 5.47 -1.24 -14.31
CA TRP A 186 6.88 -1.24 -14.70
C TRP A 186 7.81 -1.85 -13.64
N VAL A 187 7.40 -1.90 -12.36
CA VAL A 187 8.18 -2.54 -11.28
C VAL A 187 8.28 -4.05 -11.49
N ARG A 188 7.31 -4.65 -12.22
CA ARG A 188 7.30 -6.09 -12.50
C ARG A 188 8.51 -6.56 -13.29
N ASP A 189 9.08 -5.67 -14.10
CA ASP A 189 10.23 -5.96 -14.96
C ASP A 189 11.57 -5.89 -14.22
N CYS A 190 11.54 -5.71 -12.88
CA CYS A 190 12.73 -5.64 -12.03
C CYS A 190 13.73 -4.56 -12.50
N PRO A 191 13.31 -3.28 -12.48
CA PRO A 191 14.11 -2.16 -12.98
C PRO A 191 15.47 -2.09 -12.29
N VAL A 192 16.51 -1.80 -13.08
CA VAL A 192 17.86 -1.56 -12.57
C VAL A 192 17.92 -0.16 -11.98
N VAL A 193 18.36 -0.08 -10.71
CA VAL A 193 18.52 1.19 -10.00
C VAL A 193 20.00 1.54 -9.92
N ALA A 194 20.35 2.77 -10.34
CA ALA A 194 21.68 3.34 -10.13
C ALA A 194 21.62 4.40 -9.03
N GLU A 195 22.38 4.17 -7.96
CA GLU A 195 22.60 5.16 -6.90
C GLU A 195 23.67 6.17 -7.35
N ILE A 196 23.31 7.45 -7.42
CA ILE A 196 24.18 8.50 -7.98
C ILE A 196 24.41 9.62 -6.97
N CYS A 197 25.69 9.91 -6.75
CA CYS A 197 26.14 11.08 -6.00
C CYS A 197 26.44 12.23 -6.96
N ALA A 198 25.57 13.25 -7.03
CA ALA A 198 25.76 14.39 -7.93
C ALA A 198 27.14 15.06 -7.75
N ARG A 199 27.65 15.15 -6.51
CA ARG A 199 28.98 15.71 -6.19
C ARG A 199 30.15 14.98 -6.83
N LYS A 200 29.97 13.71 -7.20
CA LYS A 200 31.03 12.87 -7.78
C LYS A 200 30.97 12.85 -9.30
N VAL A 201 29.79 12.99 -9.89
CA VAL A 201 29.63 12.98 -11.35
C VAL A 201 30.14 14.29 -11.92
N GLY A 202 31.15 14.24 -12.81
CA GLY A 202 31.80 15.46 -13.33
C GLY A 202 32.81 16.11 -12.39
N ALA A 203 33.06 15.52 -11.21
CA ALA A 203 34.10 15.99 -10.30
C ALA A 203 35.49 15.84 -10.92
N SER A 204 36.33 16.86 -10.78
CA SER A 204 37.65 16.90 -11.40
C SER A 204 38.61 17.81 -10.63
N VAL A 205 39.91 17.71 -10.92
CA VAL A 205 40.91 18.66 -10.44
C VAL A 205 41.29 19.58 -11.60
N VAL A 206 41.05 20.87 -11.44
CA VAL A 206 41.34 21.91 -12.42
C VAL A 206 42.32 22.89 -11.80
N ASN A 207 43.50 23.08 -12.42
CA ASN A 207 44.57 23.95 -11.92
C ASN A 207 44.97 23.67 -10.46
N GLY A 208 44.96 22.40 -10.05
CA GLY A 208 45.29 21.98 -8.69
C GLY A 208 44.16 22.15 -7.66
N SER A 209 43.00 22.70 -8.06
CA SER A 209 41.82 22.82 -7.20
C SER A 209 40.79 21.75 -7.53
N PHE A 210 40.27 21.10 -6.50
CA PHE A 210 39.15 20.17 -6.65
C PHE A 210 37.87 20.94 -6.99
N ARG A 211 37.17 20.49 -8.02
CA ARG A 211 35.84 20.95 -8.40
C ARG A 211 34.86 19.80 -8.21
N SER A 212 33.85 20.01 -7.36
CA SER A 212 32.74 19.08 -7.20
C SER A 212 31.91 18.99 -8.49
N GLY A 213 31.26 17.84 -8.69
CA GLY A 213 30.20 17.67 -9.66
C GLY A 213 28.93 18.43 -9.28
N ARG A 214 28.08 18.67 -10.29
CA ARG A 214 26.77 19.33 -10.22
C ARG A 214 25.66 18.46 -10.82
N LEU A 215 24.39 18.79 -10.58
CA LEU A 215 23.26 18.07 -11.16
C LEU A 215 23.27 18.08 -12.70
N ARG A 216 23.69 19.18 -13.33
CA ARG A 216 23.88 19.25 -14.79
C ARG A 216 24.84 18.18 -15.34
N ASP A 217 25.84 17.78 -14.55
CA ASP A 217 26.82 16.78 -14.95
C ASP A 217 26.19 15.37 -14.95
N VAL A 218 25.30 15.08 -13.98
CA VAL A 218 24.47 13.85 -13.98
C VAL A 218 23.59 13.82 -15.21
N THR A 219 22.88 14.93 -15.42
CA THR A 219 21.99 15.14 -16.54
C THR A 219 22.66 14.95 -17.90
N ALA A 220 23.88 15.46 -18.08
CA ALA A 220 24.65 15.28 -19.32
C ALA A 220 25.05 13.81 -19.59
N MET A 221 25.00 12.95 -18.57
CA MET A 221 25.36 11.54 -18.64
C MET A 221 24.16 10.59 -18.58
N LEU A 222 22.93 11.07 -18.44
CA LEU A 222 21.73 10.23 -18.24
C LEU A 222 21.60 9.12 -19.28
N GLU A 223 21.73 9.46 -20.56
CA GLU A 223 21.62 8.49 -21.67
C GLU A 223 22.73 7.41 -21.66
N GLN A 224 23.83 7.65 -20.93
CA GLN A 224 24.97 6.74 -20.84
C GLN A 224 24.91 5.87 -19.58
N ILE A 225 24.00 6.16 -18.64
CA ILE A 225 23.85 5.39 -17.40
C ILE A 225 22.98 4.16 -17.71
N PRO A 226 23.50 2.93 -17.57
CA PRO A 226 22.75 1.72 -17.89
C PRO A 226 21.81 1.33 -16.73
N ALA A 227 20.82 2.18 -16.44
CA ALA A 227 19.82 1.96 -15.40
C ALA A 227 18.45 2.51 -15.82
N ASP A 228 17.38 1.87 -15.33
CA ASP A 228 16.00 2.29 -15.56
C ASP A 228 15.56 3.39 -14.58
N VAL A 229 16.17 3.40 -13.38
CA VAL A 229 15.86 4.36 -12.31
C VAL A 229 17.14 4.97 -11.76
N ILE A 230 17.18 6.30 -11.70
CA ILE A 230 18.24 7.05 -11.03
C ILE A 230 17.82 7.37 -9.60
N TYR A 231 18.50 6.77 -8.63
CA TYR A 231 18.35 7.11 -7.21
C TYR A 231 19.43 8.14 -6.83
N LEU A 232 19.04 9.42 -6.77
CA LEU A 232 19.95 10.48 -6.34
C LEU A 232 20.19 10.41 -4.83
N LEU A 233 21.47 10.35 -4.45
CA LEU A 233 21.88 10.59 -3.08
C LEU A 233 21.48 12.01 -2.64
N PRO A 234 21.35 12.26 -1.32
CA PRO A 234 20.92 13.56 -0.81
C PRO A 234 21.68 14.73 -1.44
N PHE A 235 20.91 15.65 -2.03
CA PHE A 235 21.37 16.84 -2.73
C PHE A 235 20.96 18.13 -1.99
N PHE A 236 20.50 17.98 -0.75
CA PHE A 236 20.09 19.07 0.12
C PHE A 236 21.29 19.80 0.72
N ARG A 237 21.03 21.00 1.24
CA ARG A 237 22.05 21.88 1.81
C ARG A 237 22.77 21.16 2.95
N PRO A 238 24.09 20.97 2.87
CA PRO A 238 24.81 20.20 3.86
C PRO A 238 24.92 20.96 5.19
N GLY A 239 24.90 20.20 6.27
CA GLY A 239 25.01 20.64 7.65
C GLY A 239 26.06 19.81 8.36
N PHE A 240 27.20 20.44 8.63
CA PHE A 240 28.32 19.77 9.27
C PHE A 240 28.25 19.86 10.80
N LEU A 241 27.40 20.73 11.34
CA LEU A 241 27.30 21.00 12.78
C LEU A 241 25.98 20.49 13.35
N ASP A 242 26.03 19.99 14.58
CA ASP A 242 24.87 19.72 15.41
C ASP A 242 24.15 21.04 15.74
N LEU A 243 22.84 21.09 15.53
CA LEU A 243 22.05 22.32 15.69
C LEU A 243 21.90 22.78 17.15
N HIS A 244 22.11 21.88 18.13
CA HIS A 244 21.94 22.18 19.55
C HIS A 244 23.25 22.53 20.26
N THR A 245 24.35 21.93 19.84
CA THR A 245 25.67 22.08 20.45
C THR A 245 26.64 22.90 19.59
N GLY A 246 26.37 23.05 18.28
CA GLY A 246 27.28 23.68 17.32
C GLY A 246 28.52 22.83 17.03
N GLU A 247 28.62 21.62 17.58
CA GLU A 247 29.76 20.72 17.38
C GLU A 247 29.59 19.86 16.13
N ASP A 248 30.71 19.49 15.52
CA ASP A 248 30.73 18.75 14.27
C ASP A 248 30.27 17.29 14.47
N VAL A 249 29.15 16.90 13.86
CA VAL A 249 28.65 15.53 13.92
C VAL A 249 29.59 14.63 13.10
N ARG A 250 29.86 13.39 13.55
CA ARG A 250 30.86 12.48 12.92
C ARG A 250 30.73 12.35 11.39
N LYS A 251 29.52 12.47 10.84
CA LYS A 251 29.26 12.43 9.38
C LYS A 251 29.57 13.76 8.68
N GLY A 252 29.47 14.89 9.38
CA GLY A 252 29.85 16.23 8.93
C GLY A 252 31.35 16.35 8.67
N ARG A 253 32.18 15.96 9.64
CA ARG A 253 33.66 15.87 9.50
C ARG A 253 34.14 15.09 8.28
N LEU A 254 33.36 14.10 7.86
CA LEU A 254 33.68 13.21 6.74
C LEU A 254 33.17 13.74 5.38
N GLY A 255 32.54 14.91 5.35
CA GLY A 255 31.94 15.46 4.13
C GLY A 255 30.80 14.59 3.59
N SER A 256 30.08 13.88 4.46
CA SER A 256 29.00 12.98 4.05
C SER A 256 27.82 13.76 3.49
N VAL A 257 27.30 13.32 2.33
CA VAL A 257 26.07 13.88 1.74
C VAL A 257 24.84 13.71 2.63
N TYR A 258 24.88 12.81 3.61
CA TYR A 258 23.79 12.61 4.57
C TYR A 258 23.83 13.56 5.78
N ALA A 259 24.86 14.39 5.89
CA ALA A 259 24.92 15.45 6.90
C ALA A 259 24.16 16.67 6.32
N VAL A 260 22.84 16.70 6.49
CA VAL A 260 21.94 17.71 5.90
C VAL A 260 21.58 18.75 6.96
N ARG A 261 21.71 20.03 6.63
CA ARG A 261 21.28 21.16 7.48
C ARG A 261 19.83 21.51 7.28
N ASP A 262 19.39 21.47 6.02
CA ASP A 262 18.08 21.93 5.60
C ASP A 262 17.59 21.02 4.47
N PHE A 263 16.55 20.24 4.75
CA PHE A 263 15.92 19.34 3.79
C PHE A 263 15.00 20.07 2.80
N TYR A 264 14.70 21.35 3.03
CA TYR A 264 13.85 22.16 2.16
C TYR A 264 14.67 23.00 1.17
N GLN A 265 15.99 23.03 1.31
CA GLN A 265 16.88 23.75 0.42
C GLN A 265 17.81 22.78 -0.30
N ILE A 266 17.80 22.80 -1.64
CA ILE A 266 18.85 22.15 -2.45
C ILE A 266 20.19 22.83 -2.14
N ASP A 267 21.28 22.07 -2.12
CA ASP A 267 22.60 22.67 -1.97
C ASP A 267 22.92 23.59 -3.16
N PRO A 268 23.14 24.91 -2.93
CA PRO A 268 23.47 25.84 -4.00
C PRO A 268 24.73 25.45 -4.80
N ASP A 269 25.66 24.70 -4.19
CA ASP A 269 26.88 24.24 -4.88
C ASP A 269 26.61 23.14 -5.93
N LEU A 270 25.44 22.51 -5.90
CA LEU A 270 25.02 21.44 -6.83
C LEU A 270 24.25 21.95 -8.03
N ILE A 271 23.72 23.16 -7.96
CA ILE A 271 22.91 23.76 -9.02
C ILE A 271 23.71 24.80 -9.81
N SER A 272 23.27 25.07 -11.03
CA SER A 272 23.77 26.18 -11.83
C SER A 272 23.19 27.49 -11.27
N PRO A 273 24.00 28.56 -11.15
CA PRO A 273 23.48 29.87 -10.79
C PRO A 273 22.35 30.28 -11.75
N PRO A 274 21.29 30.95 -11.28
CA PRO A 274 20.18 31.36 -12.13
C PRO A 274 20.59 32.18 -13.35
N GLU A 275 21.69 32.94 -13.26
CA GLU A 275 22.19 33.75 -14.37
C GLU A 275 22.81 32.92 -15.50
N GLU A 276 23.17 31.66 -15.22
CA GLU A 276 23.73 30.69 -16.19
C GLU A 276 22.63 29.79 -16.80
N THR A 277 21.36 29.95 -16.40
CA THR A 277 20.25 29.11 -16.83
C THR A 277 19.53 29.70 -18.04
N ASP A 278 19.42 28.91 -19.11
CA ASP A 278 18.63 29.27 -20.30
C ASP A 278 17.14 28.97 -20.08
N LEU A 279 16.45 29.92 -19.42
CA LEU A 279 15.02 29.82 -19.13
C LEU A 279 14.16 29.71 -20.40
N ALA A 280 14.59 30.30 -21.52
CA ALA A 280 13.84 30.25 -22.77
C ALA A 280 13.86 28.83 -23.37
N GLU A 281 14.99 28.14 -23.28
CA GLU A 281 15.10 26.75 -23.72
C GLU A 281 14.29 25.79 -22.84
N LEU A 282 14.26 26.00 -21.52
CA LEU A 282 13.46 25.21 -20.59
C LEU A 282 11.95 25.37 -20.84
N ALA A 283 11.49 26.59 -21.09
CA ALA A 283 10.10 26.86 -21.48
C ALA A 283 9.76 26.24 -22.85
N ARG A 284 10.68 26.30 -23.82
CA ARG A 284 10.51 25.69 -25.16
C ARG A 284 10.35 24.18 -25.08
N GLN A 285 11.01 23.54 -24.13
CA GLN A 285 10.89 22.10 -23.87
C GLN A 285 9.65 21.74 -23.02
N GLN A 286 8.80 22.72 -22.66
CA GLN A 286 7.61 22.57 -21.81
C GLN A 286 7.93 22.08 -20.40
N LEU A 287 9.08 22.49 -19.89
CA LEU A 287 9.55 22.07 -18.57
C LEU A 287 9.37 23.17 -17.50
N LEU A 288 8.83 24.32 -17.90
CA LEU A 288 8.40 25.44 -17.06
C LEU A 288 7.03 25.89 -17.56
N ASP A 289 6.11 26.23 -16.67
CA ASP A 289 4.87 26.93 -17.00
C ASP A 289 4.94 28.45 -16.69
N GLU A 290 3.90 29.21 -17.08
CA GLU A 290 3.85 30.66 -16.84
C GLU A 290 3.82 31.01 -15.35
N ALA A 291 3.31 30.13 -14.47
CA ALA A 291 3.25 30.35 -13.04
C ALA A 291 4.62 30.14 -12.35
N ASP A 292 5.44 29.22 -12.86
CA ASP A 292 6.82 28.98 -12.40
C ASP A 292 7.71 30.22 -12.60
N LEU A 293 7.47 30.98 -13.68
CA LEU A 293 8.20 32.20 -14.01
C LEU A 293 7.83 33.39 -13.11
N GLU A 294 6.59 33.42 -12.59
CA GLU A 294 6.07 34.51 -11.74
C GLU A 294 6.42 34.34 -10.25
N ALA A 295 6.62 33.11 -9.76
CA ALA A 295 6.76 32.81 -8.34
C ALA A 295 8.17 32.96 -7.74
N GLY A 296 9.20 33.26 -8.55
CA GLY A 296 10.59 33.37 -8.06
C GLY A 296 11.19 32.05 -7.54
N GLY A 297 10.55 30.90 -7.79
CA GLY A 297 11.00 29.55 -7.41
C GLY A 297 12.06 28.92 -8.34
N LEU A 298 12.64 29.73 -9.23
CA LEU A 298 13.42 29.30 -10.41
C LEU A 298 14.80 28.71 -10.10
N GLU A 299 15.32 28.85 -8.88
CA GLU A 299 16.65 28.32 -8.50
C GLU A 299 16.71 26.77 -8.53
N CYS A 300 15.58 26.11 -8.32
CA CYS A 300 15.51 24.65 -8.13
C CYS A 300 15.13 23.88 -9.42
N ILE A 301 14.35 24.52 -10.30
CA ILE A 301 13.69 23.86 -11.42
C ILE A 301 14.67 23.61 -12.58
N ALA A 302 15.69 24.47 -12.74
CA ALA A 302 16.62 24.47 -13.87
C ALA A 302 17.42 23.17 -14.10
N ASP A 303 17.87 22.49 -13.04
CA ASP A 303 18.73 21.31 -13.15
C ASP A 303 17.98 19.98 -12.99
N LEU A 304 16.80 20.00 -12.35
CA LEU A 304 15.99 18.81 -12.05
C LEU A 304 15.05 18.41 -13.19
N VAL A 305 14.68 19.40 -14.00
CA VAL A 305 13.82 19.28 -15.17
C VAL A 305 14.33 18.29 -16.22
N ARG A 306 15.64 18.10 -16.33
CA ARG A 306 16.23 17.15 -17.28
C ARG A 306 16.17 15.69 -16.81
N LEU A 307 15.71 15.44 -15.58
CA LEU A 307 15.54 14.09 -15.01
C LEU A 307 14.14 13.50 -15.26
N SER A 308 13.18 14.27 -15.78
CA SER A 308 11.81 13.80 -16.05
C SER A 308 11.56 13.32 -17.48
N THR A 309 12.60 13.02 -18.26
CA THR A 309 12.43 12.43 -19.61
C THR A 309 12.12 10.94 -19.53
N THR A 310 10.94 10.60 -19.00
CA THR A 310 10.34 9.26 -19.17
C THR A 310 8.95 9.29 -19.81
N GLU A 311 8.54 10.41 -20.40
CA GLU A 311 7.42 10.41 -21.36
C GLU A 311 7.88 10.45 -22.83
N LEU A 312 9.18 10.55 -23.11
CA LEU A 312 9.72 10.66 -24.48
C LEU A 312 10.39 9.38 -24.98
N SER A 313 9.68 8.24 -24.92
CA SER A 313 9.85 7.13 -25.89
C SER A 313 8.87 5.97 -25.67
N ARG A 314 7.57 6.24 -25.50
CA ARG A 314 6.48 5.29 -25.85
C ARG A 314 5.24 6.05 -26.34
N ARG A 315 5.38 6.69 -27.49
CA ARG A 315 4.30 6.88 -28.47
C ARG A 315 4.85 6.49 -29.85
#